data_AF-A0A3A9CDJ8-F1
#
_entry.id   AF-A0A3A9CDJ8-F1
#
_cell.length_a   1.000
_cell.length_b   1.000
_cell.length_c   1.000
_cell.angle_alpha   90.00
_cell.angle_beta   90.00
_cell.angle_gamma   90.00
#
_symmetry.space_group_name_H-M   'P 1'
#
loop_
_entity.id
_entity.type
_entity.pdbx_description
1 polymer ?
#
loop_
_entity_poly.entity_id
_entity_poly.type
_entity_poly.pdbx_seq_one_letter_code
_entity_poly.pdbx_strand_id
1 'polypeptide(L)'
;MNEKNPQMPKSSYCLDKTRKKLLSLWLAVLFLFFGTACAIYGWTQLLEDKSTWTYMEYIKLVVGWGGTLGLLGLGLHMTYTSLRDALFPAKSTLARSIRSQLPYPDSAPEIHELFGMVDRDIEANGQWFDHVAVGKEWVLGDMASYIPRIRVFFGRDEIRTRTSGERVNTSRIIELYILDDRRQTQITTLRNPRELQPLLDCISLRAPDALCRPYSEYSSWRRKPDTEWENMLREYRVKQGEREMESFQNRNKDDVADQNMILTCPDSSVTSRVTPESIRQMLTQCLEQGEGTFSLTPGQPILQNNIRFIQLECFAAFYEDTENPSWQELTEFGEAELTMKMTSGGTGKTVQFARVLQTDIQTAEQILYTWFQGTLPDFTDWEAAPLSMEPEPPAERAVLPPHLGLLSSSGVFQSHDRFTLEDVDVAAQGLEDKSYQMVDLTLPGGYLWMRIQGGDKTDGRCKISVTRADSDKLRYFRNISTHRQAASWLREFAQGTFHPDWKEWKDYTRQAAKESKKK
;
A
#
# COMPACT_ATOMS: atom_id res chain seq x y z
N MET A 1 -3.23 20.71 -22.27
CA MET A 1 -2.74 22.09 -22.43
C MET A 1 -3.92 23.02 -22.17
N ASN A 2 -4.12 23.44 -20.91
CA ASN A 2 -5.21 24.34 -20.55
C ASN A 2 -4.84 25.78 -20.90
N GLU A 3 -5.75 26.47 -21.58
CA GLU A 3 -5.68 27.90 -21.85
C GLU A 3 -5.39 28.65 -20.55
N LYS A 4 -4.25 29.38 -20.55
CA LYS A 4 -3.91 30.30 -19.47
C LYS A 4 -5.01 31.36 -19.40
N ASN A 5 -5.75 31.33 -18.30
CA ASN A 5 -6.72 32.35 -17.90
C ASN A 5 -6.13 33.76 -18.16
N PRO A 6 -6.78 34.64 -18.94
CA PRO A 6 -6.22 35.92 -19.42
C PRO A 6 -5.91 36.97 -18.33
N GLN A 7 -6.07 36.62 -17.05
CA GLN A 7 -5.74 37.46 -15.90
C GLN A 7 -4.52 36.95 -15.10
N MET A 8 -3.53 36.34 -15.75
CA MET A 8 -2.25 36.03 -15.09
C MET A 8 -1.30 37.24 -15.10
N PRO A 9 -1.13 37.99 -13.98
CA PRO A 9 -0.01 38.91 -13.85
C PRO A 9 1.32 38.13 -13.82
N LYS A 10 2.33 38.63 -14.55
CA LYS A 10 3.69 38.04 -14.64
C LYS A 10 4.51 38.12 -13.33
N SER A 11 3.91 38.52 -12.21
CA SER A 11 4.58 38.73 -10.92
C SER A 11 3.82 38.02 -9.78
N SER A 12 4.55 37.65 -8.72
CA SER A 12 4.03 37.14 -7.44
C SER A 12 2.70 37.81 -7.05
N TYR A 13 1.64 37.01 -6.93
CA TYR A 13 0.26 37.46 -6.72
C TYR A 13 0.12 38.24 -5.40
N CYS A 14 0.75 37.75 -4.34
CA CYS A 14 0.78 38.41 -3.04
C CYS A 14 1.45 39.80 -3.12
N LEU A 15 2.55 39.93 -3.87
CA LEU A 15 3.24 41.21 -4.05
C LEU A 15 2.42 42.20 -4.88
N ASP A 16 1.79 41.76 -5.97
CA ASP A 16 0.93 42.62 -6.78
C ASP A 16 -0.27 43.15 -5.96
N LYS A 17 -0.86 42.30 -5.11
CA LYS A 17 -1.97 42.68 -4.24
C LYS A 17 -1.57 43.74 -3.20
N THR A 18 -0.39 43.61 -2.61
CA THR A 18 0.14 44.66 -1.69
C THR A 18 0.43 45.97 -2.43
N ARG A 19 0.90 45.93 -3.68
CA ARG A 19 1.16 47.12 -4.49
C ARG A 19 -0.10 47.79 -5.00
N LYS A 20 -1.18 47.04 -5.29
CA LYS A 20 -2.48 47.62 -5.66
C LYS A 20 -3.09 48.50 -4.56
N LYS A 21 -2.72 48.31 -3.28
CA LYS A 21 -3.06 49.27 -2.21
C LYS A 21 -2.43 50.65 -2.42
N LEU A 22 -1.40 50.82 -3.25
CA LEU A 22 -0.88 52.15 -3.60
C LEU A 22 -1.93 53.02 -4.30
N LEU A 23 -2.90 52.43 -5.02
CA LEU A 23 -4.01 53.20 -5.60
C LEU A 23 -4.87 53.87 -4.53
N SER A 24 -4.93 53.33 -3.31
CA SER A 24 -5.60 53.97 -2.19
C SER A 24 -4.88 55.23 -1.68
N LEU A 25 -3.60 55.45 -2.07
CA LEU A 25 -2.90 56.70 -1.77
C LEU A 25 -3.58 57.90 -2.43
N TRP A 26 -4.20 57.74 -3.60
CA TRP A 26 -4.97 58.82 -4.23
C TRP A 26 -6.10 59.29 -3.31
N LEU A 27 -6.86 58.36 -2.74
CA LEU A 27 -7.92 58.68 -1.78
C LEU A 27 -7.35 59.31 -0.51
N ALA A 28 -6.20 58.84 -0.03
CA ALA A 28 -5.52 59.42 1.12
C ALA A 28 -5.07 60.87 0.86
N VAL A 29 -4.51 61.15 -0.32
CA VAL A 29 -4.16 62.51 -0.77
C VAL A 29 -5.41 63.39 -0.87
N LEU A 30 -6.52 62.85 -1.37
CA LEU A 30 -7.80 63.56 -1.44
C LEU A 30 -8.32 63.92 -0.04
N PHE A 31 -8.26 62.99 0.93
CA PHE A 31 -8.64 63.28 2.32
C PHE A 31 -7.72 64.32 2.97
N LEU A 32 -6.41 64.24 2.72
CA LEU A 32 -5.46 65.25 3.20
C LEU A 32 -5.74 66.62 2.56
N PHE A 33 -6.00 66.67 1.25
CA PHE A 33 -6.34 67.89 0.54
C PHE A 33 -7.59 68.56 1.10
N PHE A 34 -8.69 67.82 1.24
CA PHE A 34 -9.92 68.35 1.84
C PHE A 34 -9.72 68.72 3.31
N GLY A 35 -8.98 67.93 4.08
CA GLY A 35 -8.61 68.27 5.45
C GLY A 35 -7.83 69.59 5.53
N THR A 36 -6.83 69.80 4.66
CA THR A 36 -6.08 71.05 4.60
C THR A 36 -6.92 72.24 4.15
N ALA A 37 -7.82 72.05 3.18
CA ALA A 37 -8.73 73.09 2.73
C ALA A 37 -9.71 73.51 3.84
N CYS A 38 -10.27 72.56 4.58
CA CYS A 38 -11.10 72.82 5.75
C CYS A 38 -10.30 73.49 6.88
N ALA A 39 -9.04 73.13 7.10
CA ALA A 39 -8.16 73.78 8.07
C ALA A 39 -7.88 75.24 7.70
N ILE A 40 -7.59 75.53 6.43
CA ILE A 40 -7.38 76.89 5.93
C ILE A 40 -8.65 77.72 6.08
N TYR A 41 -9.81 77.18 5.69
CA TYR A 41 -11.10 77.84 5.86
C TYR A 41 -11.44 78.10 7.33
N GLY A 42 -11.23 77.10 8.20
CA GLY A 42 -11.41 77.25 9.64
C GLY A 42 -10.46 78.29 10.25
N TRP A 43 -9.23 78.40 9.73
CA TRP A 43 -8.28 79.42 10.13
C TRP A 43 -8.70 80.83 9.71
N THR A 44 -9.21 81.00 8.48
CA THR A 44 -9.74 82.30 8.03
C THR A 44 -10.95 82.74 8.85
N GLN A 45 -11.82 81.80 9.24
CA GLN A 45 -12.98 82.06 10.12
C GLN A 45 -12.57 82.44 11.55
N LEU A 46 -11.40 81.99 12.03
CA LEU A 46 -10.88 82.40 13.35
C LEU A 46 -10.38 83.85 13.37
N LEU A 47 -9.97 84.39 12.21
CA LEU A 47 -9.45 85.75 12.03
C LEU A 47 -10.54 86.79 11.74
N GLU A 48 -11.76 86.35 11.36
CA GLU A 48 -12.91 87.25 11.20
C GLU A 48 -13.33 87.88 12.53
N ASP A 49 -13.90 89.08 12.45
CA ASP A 49 -14.43 89.77 13.62
C ASP A 49 -15.62 88.99 14.20
N LYS A 50 -15.55 88.71 15.50
CA LYS A 50 -16.50 87.83 16.22
C LYS A 50 -17.62 88.60 16.92
N SER A 51 -17.67 89.92 16.71
CA SER A 51 -18.61 90.84 17.32
C SER A 51 -20.08 90.53 16.99
N THR A 52 -20.35 89.85 15.88
CA THR A 52 -21.71 89.50 15.39
C THR A 52 -22.08 88.02 15.59
N TRP A 53 -21.22 87.22 16.23
CA TRP A 53 -21.40 85.77 16.24
C TRP A 53 -22.50 85.28 17.17
N THR A 54 -23.37 84.41 16.64
CA THR A 54 -24.40 83.69 17.42
C THR A 54 -23.82 82.39 18.00
N TYR A 55 -24.34 81.89 19.12
CA TYR A 55 -23.93 80.60 19.72
C TYR A 55 -23.87 79.42 18.72
N MET A 56 -24.77 79.40 17.73
CA MET A 56 -24.80 78.40 16.66
C MET A 56 -23.55 78.42 15.76
N GLU A 57 -22.89 79.57 15.59
CA GLU A 57 -21.70 79.74 14.77
C GLU A 57 -20.46 79.21 15.48
N TYR A 58 -20.38 79.37 16.80
CA TYR A 58 -19.37 78.70 17.63
C TYR A 58 -19.49 77.17 17.54
N ILE A 59 -20.70 76.62 17.57
CA ILE A 59 -20.92 75.17 17.38
C ILE A 59 -20.44 74.72 16.00
N LYS A 60 -20.78 75.45 14.92
CA LYS A 60 -20.33 75.13 13.56
C LYS A 60 -18.81 75.15 13.45
N LEU A 61 -18.14 76.11 14.09
CA LEU A 61 -16.68 76.19 14.13
C LEU A 61 -16.06 74.96 14.81
N VAL A 62 -16.56 74.57 15.98
CA VAL A 62 -16.05 73.39 16.72
C VAL A 62 -16.27 72.10 15.91
N VAL A 63 -17.45 71.92 15.31
CA VAL A 63 -17.75 70.77 14.44
C VAL A 63 -16.86 70.77 13.20
N GLY A 64 -16.59 71.94 12.60
CA GLY A 64 -15.70 72.10 11.45
C GLY A 64 -14.24 71.73 11.76
N TRP A 65 -13.72 72.16 12.91
CA TRP A 65 -12.39 71.74 13.38
C TRP A 65 -12.33 70.26 13.73
N GLY A 66 -13.38 69.71 14.36
CA GLY A 66 -13.50 68.26 14.60
C GLY A 66 -13.48 67.45 13.30
N GLY A 67 -14.23 67.88 12.28
CA GLY A 67 -14.22 67.28 10.95
C GLY A 67 -12.86 67.38 10.25
N THR A 68 -12.19 68.53 10.38
CA THR A 68 -10.84 68.78 9.84
C THR A 68 -9.81 67.82 10.44
N LEU A 69 -9.79 67.68 11.77
CA LEU A 69 -8.91 66.75 12.47
C LEU A 69 -9.23 65.30 12.08
N GLY A 70 -10.50 64.95 11.93
CA GLY A 70 -10.94 63.63 11.46
C GLY A 70 -10.42 63.31 10.05
N LEU A 71 -10.58 64.22 9.09
CA LEU A 71 -10.13 64.05 7.70
C LEU A 71 -8.61 63.95 7.60
N LEU A 72 -7.88 64.83 8.29
CA LEU A 72 -6.42 64.78 8.34
C LEU A 72 -5.92 63.50 9.00
N GLY A 73 -6.53 63.09 10.12
CA GLY A 73 -6.20 61.84 10.81
C GLY A 73 -6.43 60.61 9.94
N LEU A 74 -7.56 60.53 9.24
CA LEU A 74 -7.87 59.45 8.30
C LEU A 74 -6.89 59.44 7.12
N GLY A 75 -6.59 60.59 6.53
CA GLY A 75 -5.63 60.73 5.44
C GLY A 75 -4.22 60.28 5.85
N LEU A 76 -3.74 60.72 7.02
CA LEU A 76 -2.45 60.29 7.59
C LEU A 76 -2.42 58.79 7.91
N HIS A 77 -3.51 58.23 8.43
CA HIS A 77 -3.60 56.81 8.71
C HIS A 77 -3.56 55.97 7.42
N MET A 78 -4.36 56.35 6.41
CA MET A 78 -4.37 55.67 5.12
C MET A 78 -3.01 55.75 4.42
N THR A 79 -2.41 56.95 4.35
CA THR A 79 -1.06 57.11 3.78
C THR A 79 -0.04 56.24 4.50
N TYR A 80 0.00 56.26 5.84
CA TYR A 80 0.89 55.40 6.61
C TYR A 80 0.70 53.92 6.29
N THR A 81 -0.55 53.42 6.31
CA THR A 81 -0.82 51.99 6.07
C THR A 81 -0.47 51.57 4.64
N SER A 82 -0.78 52.38 3.64
CA SER A 82 -0.49 52.06 2.24
C SER A 82 1.00 52.16 1.91
N LEU A 83 1.71 53.15 2.49
CA LEU A 83 3.17 53.26 2.35
C LEU A 83 3.88 52.12 3.07
N ARG A 84 3.44 51.77 4.29
CA ARG A 84 3.97 50.63 5.06
C ARG A 84 3.79 49.33 4.29
N ASP A 85 2.60 49.08 3.75
CA ASP A 85 2.30 47.85 3.04
C ASP A 85 3.07 47.75 1.70
N ALA A 86 3.40 48.88 1.06
CA ALA A 86 4.17 48.91 -0.19
C ALA A 86 5.70 48.87 0.00
N LEU A 87 6.24 49.58 1.00
CA LEU A 87 7.69 49.66 1.26
C LEU A 87 8.18 48.53 2.17
N PHE A 88 7.33 48.07 3.09
CA PHE A 88 7.62 46.98 4.01
C PHE A 88 6.52 45.92 3.92
N PRO A 89 6.48 45.15 2.81
CA PRO A 89 5.44 44.16 2.60
C PRO A 89 5.40 43.11 3.73
N ALA A 90 6.49 42.94 4.48
CA ALA A 90 6.58 41.99 5.61
C ALA A 90 5.72 42.42 6.80
N LYS A 91 5.39 43.71 6.89
CA LYS A 91 4.50 44.30 7.90
C LYS A 91 3.06 44.44 7.41
N SER A 92 2.78 44.00 6.17
CA SER A 92 1.43 44.05 5.60
C SER A 92 0.46 43.14 6.35
N THR A 93 -0.84 43.44 6.26
CA THR A 93 -1.90 42.62 6.85
C THR A 93 -1.89 41.19 6.30
N LEU A 94 -1.56 41.04 5.01
CA LEU A 94 -1.47 39.74 4.33
C LEU A 94 -0.27 38.92 4.85
N ALA A 95 0.92 39.51 4.90
CA ALA A 95 2.10 38.82 5.43
C ALA A 95 1.89 38.42 6.90
N ARG A 96 1.30 39.31 7.70
CA ARG A 96 0.99 39.01 9.11
C ARG A 96 -0.04 37.90 9.27
N SER A 97 -1.06 37.82 8.39
CA SER A 97 -2.04 36.74 8.45
C SER A 97 -1.37 35.39 8.19
N ILE A 98 -0.54 35.28 7.15
CA ILE A 98 0.20 34.04 6.81
C ILE A 98 1.14 33.67 7.95
N ARG A 99 1.97 34.61 8.42
CA ARG A 99 3.00 34.37 9.44
C ARG A 99 2.41 33.85 10.75
N SER A 100 1.27 34.40 11.16
CA SER A 100 0.61 33.99 12.40
C SER A 100 0.11 32.55 12.39
N GLN A 101 -0.12 31.98 11.19
CA GLN A 101 -0.66 30.63 11.01
C GLN A 101 0.43 29.56 10.94
N LEU A 102 1.70 29.95 10.82
CA LEU A 102 2.83 29.02 10.80
C LEU A 102 3.16 28.52 12.22
N PRO A 103 3.70 27.29 12.38
CA PRO A 103 4.07 26.74 13.68
C PRO A 103 5.07 27.61 14.47
N TYR A 104 5.99 28.28 13.77
CA TYR A 104 7.00 29.17 14.36
C TYR A 104 6.91 30.57 13.73
N PRO A 105 6.11 31.48 14.30
CA PRO A 105 5.89 32.82 13.72
C PRO A 105 7.15 33.71 13.79
N ASP A 106 7.96 33.56 14.83
CA ASP A 106 9.16 34.39 15.06
C ASP A 106 10.33 33.97 14.18
N SER A 107 10.42 32.68 13.85
CA SER A 107 11.42 32.12 12.91
C SER A 107 10.88 31.97 11.48
N ALA A 108 9.76 32.64 11.16
CA ALA A 108 9.14 32.44 9.86
C ALA A 108 10.04 32.91 8.70
N PRO A 109 9.94 32.25 7.52
CA PRO A 109 10.78 32.53 6.36
C PRO A 109 10.76 33.99 5.93
N GLU A 110 11.76 34.37 5.14
CA GLU A 110 11.78 35.68 4.49
C GLU A 110 10.55 35.88 3.61
N ILE A 111 10.17 37.15 3.38
CA ILE A 111 8.88 37.46 2.78
C ILE A 111 8.71 36.89 1.36
N HIS A 112 9.80 36.78 0.60
CA HIS A 112 9.78 36.21 -0.74
C HIS A 112 9.44 34.73 -0.71
N GLU A 113 9.96 33.99 0.26
CA GLU A 113 9.63 32.59 0.47
C GLU A 113 8.23 32.44 1.06
N LEU A 114 7.84 33.32 1.99
CA LEU A 114 6.51 33.34 2.61
C LEU A 114 5.40 33.51 1.57
N PHE A 115 5.54 34.51 0.70
CA PHE A 115 4.62 34.74 -0.40
C PHE A 115 4.78 33.70 -1.50
N GLY A 116 6.01 33.23 -1.77
CA GLY A 116 6.28 32.17 -2.72
C GLY A 116 5.62 30.84 -2.35
N MET A 117 5.41 30.53 -1.08
CA MET A 117 4.63 29.34 -0.66
C MET A 117 3.17 29.45 -1.10
N VAL A 118 2.53 30.58 -0.81
CA VAL A 118 1.13 30.82 -1.16
C VAL A 118 0.97 30.92 -2.68
N ASP A 119 1.84 31.68 -3.34
CA ASP A 119 1.78 31.89 -4.78
C ASP A 119 1.99 30.58 -5.56
N ARG A 120 2.91 29.70 -5.12
CA ARG A 120 3.09 28.37 -5.75
C ARG A 120 1.86 27.49 -5.63
N ASP A 121 1.19 27.51 -4.47
CA ASP A 121 -0.05 26.74 -4.28
C ASP A 121 -1.18 27.28 -5.17
N ILE A 122 -1.35 28.60 -5.22
CA ILE A 122 -2.37 29.25 -6.06
C ILE A 122 -2.04 29.07 -7.56
N GLU A 123 -0.78 29.11 -7.96
CA GLU A 123 -0.37 28.89 -9.36
C GLU A 123 -0.65 27.44 -9.80
N ALA A 124 -0.39 26.46 -8.93
CA ALA A 124 -0.58 25.05 -9.25
C ALA A 124 -2.04 24.58 -9.15
N ASN A 125 -2.78 25.05 -8.13
CA ASN A 125 -4.08 24.49 -7.74
C ASN A 125 -5.21 25.53 -7.63
N GLY A 126 -4.92 26.81 -7.89
CA GLY A 126 -5.80 27.93 -7.59
C GLY A 126 -7.03 28.02 -8.49
N GLN A 127 -8.20 28.05 -7.87
CA GLN A 127 -9.46 28.44 -8.49
C GLN A 127 -9.83 29.86 -8.04
N TRP A 128 -10.16 30.72 -9.00
CA TRP A 128 -10.44 32.14 -8.75
C TRP A 128 -11.95 32.41 -8.69
N PHE A 129 -12.34 33.12 -7.64
CA PHE A 129 -13.68 33.64 -7.39
C PHE A 129 -13.53 35.13 -7.05
N ASP A 130 -13.88 35.99 -8.00
CA ASP A 130 -13.75 37.44 -7.97
C ASP A 130 -12.29 37.87 -7.80
N HIS A 131 -11.89 38.16 -6.56
CA HIS A 131 -10.53 38.52 -6.19
C HIS A 131 -9.95 37.59 -5.11
N VAL A 132 -10.67 36.48 -4.83
CA VAL A 132 -10.31 35.42 -3.89
C VAL A 132 -9.83 34.21 -4.69
N ALA A 133 -8.69 33.64 -4.32
CA ALA A 133 -8.18 32.41 -4.90
C ALA A 133 -8.19 31.28 -3.86
N VAL A 134 -8.67 30.10 -4.23
CA VAL A 134 -8.66 28.90 -3.39
C VAL A 134 -7.70 27.89 -3.99
N GLY A 135 -6.58 27.66 -3.32
CA GLY A 135 -5.59 26.64 -3.66
C GLY A 135 -5.86 25.30 -2.98
N LYS A 136 -4.82 24.47 -2.84
CA LYS A 136 -4.90 23.21 -2.09
C LYS A 136 -4.64 23.44 -0.60
N GLU A 137 -3.74 24.36 -0.26
CA GLU A 137 -3.31 24.65 1.10
C GLU A 137 -3.74 26.02 1.59
N TRP A 138 -3.94 26.99 0.67
CA TRP A 138 -4.24 28.37 1.03
C TRP A 138 -5.50 28.90 0.34
N VAL A 139 -6.26 29.72 1.09
CA VAL A 139 -7.27 30.62 0.54
C VAL A 139 -6.71 32.04 0.58
N LEU A 140 -6.53 32.67 -0.58
CA LEU A 140 -5.96 34.00 -0.75
C LEU A 140 -7.07 35.03 -1.02
N GLY A 141 -7.43 35.82 -0.01
CA GLY A 141 -8.29 36.99 -0.10
C GLY A 141 -7.52 38.27 0.22
N ASP A 142 -8.16 39.24 0.88
CA ASP A 142 -7.45 40.41 1.46
C ASP A 142 -6.48 39.99 2.58
N MET A 143 -6.77 38.84 3.18
CA MET A 143 -5.91 38.06 4.06
C MET A 143 -5.81 36.64 3.48
N ALA A 144 -4.76 35.91 3.85
CA ALA A 144 -4.63 34.50 3.50
C ALA A 144 -4.98 33.61 4.69
N SER A 145 -5.76 32.56 4.44
CA SER A 145 -6.12 31.50 5.38
C SER A 145 -5.48 30.18 4.98
N TYR A 146 -4.89 29.48 5.93
CA TYR A 146 -4.37 28.13 5.76
C TYR A 146 -5.52 27.13 5.91
N ILE A 147 -5.78 26.35 4.85
CA ILE A 147 -6.95 25.46 4.73
C ILE A 147 -7.03 24.45 5.89
N PRO A 148 -5.95 23.75 6.30
CA PRO A 148 -5.99 22.81 7.43
C PRO A 148 -6.37 23.42 8.79
N ARG A 149 -6.36 24.75 8.87
CA ARG A 149 -6.63 25.54 10.07
C ARG A 149 -8.08 26.02 10.13
N ILE A 150 -8.76 26.06 8.99
CA ILE A 150 -10.17 26.44 8.90
C ILE A 150 -11.02 25.44 9.72
N ARG A 151 -11.87 25.98 10.61
CA ARG A 151 -12.83 25.18 11.39
C ARG A 151 -14.26 25.43 10.96
N VAL A 152 -14.61 26.70 10.77
CA VAL A 152 -15.95 27.11 10.37
C VAL A 152 -15.84 28.26 9.38
N PHE A 153 -16.66 28.25 8.35
CA PHE A 153 -16.75 29.37 7.42
C PHE A 153 -18.21 29.68 7.07
N PHE A 154 -18.46 30.94 6.74
CA PHE A 154 -19.81 31.48 6.54
C PHE A 154 -19.83 32.37 5.31
N GLY A 155 -20.85 32.20 4.47
CA GLY A 155 -21.19 33.16 3.43
C GLY A 155 -22.24 34.13 3.92
N ARG A 156 -21.96 35.43 3.80
CA ARG A 156 -22.92 36.50 4.04
C ARG A 156 -23.35 37.09 2.72
N ASP A 157 -24.64 37.02 2.44
CA ASP A 157 -25.29 37.72 1.33
C ASP A 157 -26.54 38.44 1.87
N GLU A 158 -26.39 39.72 2.18
CA GLU A 158 -27.47 40.53 2.77
C GLU A 158 -27.73 41.75 1.92
N ILE A 159 -28.99 41.99 1.58
CA ILE A 159 -29.44 43.26 1.00
C ILE A 159 -29.91 44.15 2.14
N ARG A 160 -29.14 45.19 2.44
CA ARG A 160 -29.49 46.23 3.41
C ARG A 160 -30.14 47.40 2.72
N THR A 161 -31.40 47.63 3.06
CA THR A 161 -32.17 48.78 2.61
C THR A 161 -32.17 49.83 3.71
N ARG A 162 -31.72 51.05 3.40
CA ARG A 162 -31.82 52.21 4.29
C ARG A 162 -32.79 53.21 3.68
N THR A 163 -33.84 53.54 4.40
CA THR A 163 -34.79 54.58 4.02
C THR A 163 -34.41 55.87 4.73
N SER A 164 -34.13 56.92 3.95
CA SER A 164 -33.86 58.26 4.48
C SER A 164 -34.80 59.24 3.80
N GLY A 165 -35.88 59.60 4.50
CA GLY A 165 -36.98 60.37 3.91
C GLY A 165 -37.65 59.61 2.76
N GLU A 166 -37.75 60.24 1.59
CA GLU A 166 -38.39 59.69 0.39
C GLU A 166 -37.47 58.78 -0.45
N ARG A 167 -36.17 58.71 -0.12
CA ARG A 167 -35.18 57.91 -0.85
C ARG A 167 -34.92 56.58 -0.14
N VAL A 168 -35.10 55.50 -0.89
CA VAL A 168 -34.72 54.13 -0.51
C VAL A 168 -33.35 53.85 -1.13
N ASN A 169 -32.33 53.64 -0.30
CA ASN A 169 -31.01 53.22 -0.76
C ASN A 169 -30.78 51.75 -0.42
N THR A 170 -30.48 50.94 -1.43
CA THR A 170 -30.30 49.50 -1.30
C THR A 170 -28.83 49.16 -1.52
N SER A 171 -28.20 48.59 -0.51
CA SER A 171 -26.80 48.13 -0.55
C SER A 171 -26.75 46.62 -0.34
N ARG A 172 -26.03 45.89 -1.18
CA ARG A 172 -25.82 44.44 -1.02
C ARG A 172 -24.44 44.19 -0.42
N ILE A 173 -24.38 43.42 0.65
CA ILE A 173 -23.16 43.05 1.36
C ILE A 173 -22.89 41.59 1.07
N ILE A 174 -21.74 41.31 0.45
CA ILE A 174 -21.33 39.97 0.06
C ILE A 174 -19.96 39.72 0.69
N GLU A 175 -19.88 38.84 1.67
CA GLU A 175 -18.67 38.63 2.47
C GLU A 175 -18.47 37.15 2.80
N LEU A 176 -17.21 36.71 2.76
CA LEU A 176 -16.77 35.42 3.27
C LEU A 176 -16.15 35.61 4.66
N TYR A 177 -16.62 34.84 5.63
CA TYR A 177 -16.08 34.79 6.99
C TYR A 177 -15.41 33.43 7.20
N ILE A 178 -14.11 33.42 7.53
CA ILE A 178 -13.37 32.22 7.88
C ILE A 178 -12.98 32.31 9.36
N LEU A 179 -13.29 31.28 10.13
CA LEU A 179 -12.91 31.13 11.54
C LEU A 179 -11.89 30.01 11.69
N ASP A 180 -10.71 30.40 12.18
CA ASP A 180 -9.57 29.52 12.43
C ASP A 180 -9.66 28.80 13.79
N ASP A 181 -8.80 27.81 14.03
CA ASP A 181 -8.65 27.08 15.29
C ASP A 181 -8.39 27.99 16.50
N ARG A 182 -7.69 29.10 16.27
CA ARG A 182 -7.41 30.19 17.22
C ARG A 182 -8.58 31.17 17.43
N ARG A 183 -9.76 30.89 16.87
CA ARG A 183 -10.93 31.78 16.80
C ARG A 183 -10.67 33.15 16.16
N GLN A 184 -9.62 33.26 15.34
CA GLN A 184 -9.36 34.46 14.56
C GLN A 184 -10.30 34.48 13.36
N THR A 185 -11.00 35.60 13.18
CA THR A 185 -11.91 35.78 12.04
C THR A 185 -11.19 36.52 10.93
N GLN A 186 -11.22 35.93 9.73
CA GLN A 186 -10.83 36.59 8.50
C GLN A 186 -12.07 36.90 7.68
N ILE A 187 -12.19 38.15 7.24
CA ILE A 187 -13.33 38.65 6.48
C ILE A 187 -12.80 39.10 5.12
N THR A 188 -13.44 38.64 4.04
CA THR A 188 -13.13 39.07 2.67
C THR A 188 -14.41 39.49 1.97
N THR A 189 -14.41 40.68 1.37
CA THR A 189 -15.60 41.28 0.75
C THR A 189 -15.60 41.05 -0.75
N LEU A 190 -16.61 40.35 -1.26
CA LEU A 190 -16.76 40.03 -2.68
C LEU A 190 -17.61 41.10 -3.38
N ARG A 191 -17.37 41.29 -4.69
CA ARG A 191 -18.16 42.19 -5.54
C ARG A 191 -19.30 41.45 -6.22
N ASN A 192 -19.08 40.20 -6.62
CA ASN A 192 -20.05 39.42 -7.37
C ASN A 192 -20.81 38.43 -6.46
N PRO A 193 -22.14 38.53 -6.32
CA PRO A 193 -22.92 37.64 -5.47
C PRO A 193 -22.99 36.21 -6.02
N ARG A 194 -22.91 36.05 -7.35
CA ARG A 194 -23.02 34.72 -7.99
C ARG A 194 -21.84 33.81 -7.67
N GLU A 195 -20.73 34.39 -7.23
CA GLU A 195 -19.48 33.68 -6.96
C GLU A 195 -19.32 33.28 -5.49
N LEU A 196 -20.18 33.80 -4.59
CA LEU A 196 -20.14 33.42 -3.18
C LEU A 196 -20.45 31.93 -2.98
N GLN A 197 -21.52 31.41 -3.60
CA GLN A 197 -21.89 30.01 -3.42
C GLN A 197 -20.84 29.04 -4.00
N PRO A 198 -20.36 29.22 -5.25
CA PRO A 198 -19.26 28.41 -5.80
C PRO A 198 -17.99 28.47 -4.95
N LEU A 199 -17.68 29.63 -4.34
CA LEU A 199 -16.54 29.77 -3.43
C LEU A 199 -16.71 28.94 -2.16
N LEU A 200 -17.90 28.94 -1.55
CA LEU A 200 -18.19 28.11 -0.37
C LEU A 200 -18.11 26.62 -0.72
N ASP A 201 -18.63 26.22 -1.88
CA ASP A 201 -18.58 24.84 -2.35
C ASP A 201 -17.12 24.41 -2.61
N CYS A 202 -16.32 25.27 -3.22
CA CYS A 202 -14.89 25.02 -3.44
C CYS A 202 -14.13 24.84 -2.11
N ILE A 203 -14.37 25.70 -1.13
CA ILE A 203 -13.77 25.56 0.21
C ILE A 203 -14.24 24.27 0.88
N SER A 204 -15.52 23.90 0.74
CA SER A 204 -16.06 22.65 1.29
C SER A 204 -15.37 21.42 0.69
N LEU A 205 -15.05 21.46 -0.61
CA LEU A 205 -14.32 20.38 -1.28
C LEU A 205 -12.84 20.30 -0.85
N ARG A 206 -12.20 21.45 -0.62
CA ARG A 206 -10.79 21.52 -0.19
C ARG A 206 -10.61 21.27 1.32
N ALA A 207 -11.61 21.60 2.12
CA ALA A 207 -11.62 21.49 3.57
C ALA A 207 -12.87 20.74 4.06
N PRO A 208 -12.98 19.42 3.83
CA PRO A 208 -14.25 18.71 4.05
C PRO A 208 -14.59 18.52 5.54
N ASP A 209 -13.62 18.66 6.44
CA ASP A 209 -13.85 18.65 7.90
C ASP A 209 -14.35 19.99 8.44
N ALA A 210 -14.17 21.08 7.67
CA ALA A 210 -14.61 22.39 8.10
C ALA A 210 -16.12 22.54 7.95
N LEU A 211 -16.75 23.20 8.91
CA LEU A 211 -18.21 23.38 8.92
C LEU A 211 -18.59 24.61 8.09
N CYS A 212 -19.37 24.40 7.03
CA CYS A 212 -20.11 25.47 6.38
C CYS A 212 -21.38 25.77 7.19
N ARG A 213 -21.57 27.03 7.60
CA ARG A 213 -22.70 27.48 8.42
C ARG A 213 -23.30 28.78 7.88
N PRO A 214 -24.61 29.02 8.12
CA PRO A 214 -25.24 30.28 7.72
C PRO A 214 -24.68 31.44 8.54
N TYR A 215 -24.55 32.62 7.93
CA TYR A 215 -24.01 33.80 8.59
C TYR A 215 -24.79 34.24 9.85
N SER A 216 -26.08 33.91 9.96
CA SER A 216 -26.89 34.18 11.16
C SER A 216 -26.27 33.59 12.44
N GLU A 217 -25.57 32.46 12.32
CA GLU A 217 -24.91 31.79 13.45
C GLU A 217 -23.51 32.33 13.74
N TYR A 218 -22.93 33.20 12.91
CA TYR A 218 -21.56 33.68 13.09
C TYR A 218 -21.30 34.23 14.51
N SER A 219 -22.25 35.00 15.03
CA SER A 219 -22.13 35.61 16.36
C SER A 219 -22.10 34.59 17.51
N SER A 220 -22.85 33.49 17.40
CA SER A 220 -22.85 32.42 18.40
C SER A 220 -21.56 31.60 18.31
N TRP A 221 -21.08 31.30 17.10
CA TRP A 221 -19.81 30.61 16.89
C TRP A 221 -18.61 31.38 17.43
N ARG A 222 -18.57 32.70 17.23
CA ARG A 222 -17.48 33.55 17.73
C ARG A 222 -17.45 33.63 19.27
N ARG A 223 -18.61 33.51 19.92
CA ARG A 223 -18.77 33.62 21.39
C ARG A 223 -18.97 32.27 22.08
N LYS A 224 -18.77 31.17 21.36
CA LYS A 224 -18.95 29.81 21.90
C LYS A 224 -18.04 29.61 23.13
N PRO A 225 -18.54 29.02 24.23
CA PRO A 225 -17.74 28.78 25.41
C PRO A 225 -16.55 27.85 25.12
N ASP A 226 -15.50 27.96 25.94
CA ASP A 226 -14.22 27.26 25.71
C ASP A 226 -14.37 25.74 25.69
N THR A 227 -15.18 25.19 26.57
CA THR A 227 -15.49 23.76 26.63
C THR A 227 -16.15 23.23 25.35
N GLU A 228 -17.13 23.95 24.81
CA GLU A 228 -17.79 23.55 23.56
C GLU A 228 -16.88 23.69 22.35
N TRP A 229 -16.00 24.70 22.34
CA TRP A 229 -15.03 24.89 21.27
C TRP A 229 -13.98 23.78 21.25
N GLU A 230 -13.45 23.40 22.42
CA GLU A 230 -12.50 22.29 22.56
C GLU A 230 -13.11 20.95 22.13
N ASN A 231 -14.37 20.70 22.48
CA ASN A 231 -15.10 19.52 22.03
C ASN A 231 -15.22 19.49 20.49
N MET A 232 -15.56 20.63 19.87
CA MET A 232 -15.61 20.73 18.41
C MET A 232 -14.23 20.51 17.78
N LEU A 233 -13.15 21.06 18.36
CA LEU A 233 -11.78 20.80 17.87
C LEU A 233 -11.37 19.33 18.03
N ARG A 234 -11.87 18.64 19.06
CA ARG A 234 -11.67 17.20 19.22
C ARG A 234 -12.42 16.41 18.15
N GLU A 235 -13.69 16.72 17.92
CA GLU A 235 -14.48 16.09 16.84
C GLU A 235 -13.86 16.32 15.47
N TYR A 236 -13.36 17.52 15.19
CA TYR A 236 -12.64 17.85 13.97
C TYR A 236 -11.42 16.93 13.79
N ARG A 237 -10.58 16.77 14.83
CA ARG A 237 -9.41 15.89 14.79
C ARG A 237 -9.78 14.42 14.60
N VAL A 238 -10.88 13.97 15.20
CA VAL A 238 -11.38 12.59 15.03
C VAL A 238 -11.80 12.37 13.58
N LYS A 239 -12.62 13.25 13.00
CA LYS A 239 -13.05 13.15 11.59
C LYS A 239 -11.89 13.22 10.61
N GLN A 240 -10.94 14.10 10.87
CA GLN A 240 -9.72 14.20 10.07
C GLN A 240 -8.93 12.88 10.13
N GLY A 241 -8.72 12.33 11.34
CA GLY A 241 -8.03 11.06 11.53
C GLY A 241 -8.76 9.86 10.90
N GLU A 242 -10.10 9.83 10.97
CA GLU A 242 -10.93 8.82 10.29
C GLU A 242 -10.75 8.90 8.78
N ARG A 243 -10.82 10.09 8.17
CA ARG A 243 -10.60 10.25 6.72
C ARG A 243 -9.17 9.88 6.32
N GLU A 244 -8.17 10.32 7.09
CA GLU A 244 -6.78 9.97 6.81
C GLU A 244 -6.57 8.45 6.89
N MET A 245 -7.15 7.78 7.90
CA MET A 245 -7.17 6.33 8.02
C MET A 245 -7.92 5.66 6.86
N GLU A 246 -9.09 6.16 6.46
CA GLU A 246 -9.84 5.64 5.30
C GLU A 246 -9.06 5.82 3.99
N SER A 247 -8.39 6.96 3.82
CA SER A 247 -7.55 7.22 2.65
C SER A 247 -6.31 6.33 2.64
N PHE A 248 -5.72 6.06 3.80
CA PHE A 248 -4.60 5.13 3.96
C PHE A 248 -5.04 3.69 3.75
N GLN A 249 -6.23 3.31 4.25
CA GLN A 249 -6.81 1.98 4.04
C GLN A 249 -7.26 1.78 2.60
N ASN A 250 -7.81 2.78 1.92
CA ASN A 250 -8.14 2.70 0.51
C ASN A 250 -6.88 2.66 -0.35
N ARG A 251 -5.87 3.48 -0.04
CA ARG A 251 -4.55 3.38 -0.70
C ARG A 251 -3.90 2.02 -0.47
N ASN A 252 -3.94 1.50 0.75
CA ASN A 252 -3.50 0.13 1.04
C ASN A 252 -4.40 -0.91 0.38
N LYS A 253 -5.70 -0.69 0.21
CA LYS A 253 -6.57 -1.62 -0.52
C LYS A 253 -6.27 -1.58 -2.01
N ASP A 254 -5.89 -0.45 -2.57
CA ASP A 254 -5.44 -0.33 -3.96
C ASP A 254 -4.05 -0.98 -4.12
N ASP A 255 -3.13 -0.78 -3.15
CA ASP A 255 -1.81 -1.42 -3.11
C ASP A 255 -1.87 -2.93 -2.77
N VAL A 256 -2.85 -3.38 -1.98
CA VAL A 256 -3.11 -4.80 -1.61
C VAL A 256 -4.03 -5.49 -2.63
N ALA A 257 -4.87 -4.74 -3.36
CA ALA A 257 -5.55 -5.25 -4.55
C ALA A 257 -4.53 -5.61 -5.65
N ASP A 258 -3.33 -5.03 -5.60
CA ASP A 258 -2.20 -5.44 -6.45
C ASP A 258 -1.39 -6.63 -5.90
N GLN A 259 -1.60 -7.12 -4.66
CA GLN A 259 -0.81 -8.25 -4.13
C GLN A 259 -1.55 -9.12 -3.10
N ASN A 260 -2.35 -10.05 -3.59
CA ASN A 260 -2.60 -11.32 -2.91
C ASN A 260 -2.01 -12.44 -3.78
N MET A 261 -0.69 -12.46 -3.97
CA MET A 261 0.00 -13.56 -4.65
C MET A 261 1.07 -14.12 -3.74
N ILE A 262 1.07 -15.45 -3.61
CA ILE A 262 2.02 -16.21 -2.81
C ILE A 262 2.95 -16.92 -3.79
N LEU A 263 4.24 -16.59 -3.76
CA LEU A 263 5.27 -17.30 -4.51
C LEU A 263 5.83 -18.41 -3.63
N THR A 264 5.79 -19.63 -4.15
CA THR A 264 6.44 -20.81 -3.58
C THR A 264 7.67 -21.13 -4.42
N CYS A 265 8.84 -21.00 -3.81
CA CYS A 265 10.15 -21.20 -4.44
C CYS A 265 10.48 -22.70 -4.61
N PRO A 266 11.49 -23.06 -5.43
CA PRO A 266 11.94 -24.45 -5.62
C PRO A 266 12.40 -25.13 -4.33
N ASP A 267 12.90 -24.37 -3.35
CA ASP A 267 13.31 -24.84 -2.03
C ASP A 267 12.15 -25.01 -1.03
N SER A 268 10.90 -24.87 -1.50
CA SER A 268 9.67 -24.85 -0.70
C SER A 268 9.54 -23.66 0.26
N SER A 269 10.39 -22.63 0.15
CA SER A 269 10.18 -21.37 0.86
C SER A 269 9.00 -20.60 0.25
N VAL A 270 8.29 -19.87 1.11
CA VAL A 270 7.05 -19.18 0.73
C VAL A 270 7.18 -17.69 1.05
N THR A 271 6.85 -16.84 0.09
CA THR A 271 6.85 -15.38 0.25
C THR A 271 5.57 -14.76 -0.31
N SER A 272 4.96 -13.89 0.48
CA SER A 272 3.80 -13.09 0.10
C SER A 272 4.20 -11.68 -0.41
N ARG A 273 5.49 -11.38 -0.51
CA ARG A 273 6.04 -10.11 -1.04
C ARG A 273 6.58 -10.34 -2.44
N VAL A 274 5.67 -10.58 -3.39
CA VAL A 274 6.03 -10.89 -4.77
C VAL A 274 6.04 -9.59 -5.57
N THR A 275 7.18 -9.23 -6.16
CA THR A 275 7.27 -8.16 -7.16
C THR A 275 7.53 -8.75 -8.54
N PRO A 276 7.31 -8.00 -9.64
CA PRO A 276 7.65 -8.45 -10.98
C PRO A 276 9.11 -8.91 -11.09
N GLU A 277 10.04 -8.17 -10.49
CA GLU A 277 11.46 -8.50 -10.47
C GLU A 277 11.74 -9.83 -9.75
N SER A 278 10.97 -10.14 -8.68
CA SER A 278 11.08 -11.42 -7.98
C SER A 278 10.70 -12.62 -8.85
N ILE A 279 9.71 -12.47 -9.75
CA ILE A 279 9.31 -13.53 -10.69
C ILE A 279 10.44 -13.79 -11.69
N ARG A 280 11.00 -12.72 -12.29
CA ARG A 280 12.13 -12.83 -13.20
C ARG A 280 13.33 -13.50 -12.53
N GLN A 281 13.68 -13.05 -11.32
CA GLN A 281 14.81 -13.59 -10.57
C GLN A 281 14.64 -15.08 -10.24
N MET A 282 13.41 -15.50 -9.89
CA MET A 282 13.12 -16.90 -9.63
C MET A 282 13.28 -17.76 -10.88
N LEU A 283 12.80 -17.25 -12.02
CA LEU A 283 12.94 -17.93 -13.29
C LEU A 283 14.41 -18.07 -13.71
N THR A 284 15.25 -17.05 -13.49
CA THR A 284 16.71 -17.16 -13.68
C THR A 284 17.31 -18.25 -12.83
N GLN A 285 16.94 -18.28 -11.55
CA GLN A 285 17.52 -19.18 -10.59
C GLN A 285 17.21 -20.64 -10.95
N CYS A 286 16.00 -20.92 -11.45
CA CYS A 286 15.66 -22.24 -11.98
C CYS A 286 16.53 -22.63 -13.18
N LEU A 287 16.77 -21.70 -14.11
CA LEU A 287 17.56 -21.95 -15.30
C LEU A 287 19.06 -22.10 -15.00
N GLU A 288 19.62 -21.30 -14.09
CA GLU A 288 21.01 -21.42 -13.63
C GLU A 288 21.28 -22.74 -12.90
N GLN A 289 20.26 -23.31 -12.26
CA GLN A 289 20.34 -24.62 -11.59
C GLN A 289 20.14 -25.80 -12.56
N GLY A 290 19.85 -25.53 -13.84
CA GLY A 290 19.59 -26.52 -14.88
C GLY A 290 18.11 -26.91 -14.98
N GLU A 291 17.46 -27.21 -13.85
CA GLU A 291 16.01 -27.44 -13.78
C GLU A 291 15.43 -26.89 -12.47
N GLY A 292 14.22 -26.33 -12.52
CA GLY A 292 13.55 -25.86 -11.31
C GLY A 292 12.05 -25.58 -11.50
N THR A 293 11.28 -25.80 -10.42
CA THR A 293 9.83 -25.56 -10.39
C THR A 293 9.49 -24.55 -9.31
N PHE A 294 8.65 -23.57 -9.65
CA PHE A 294 8.06 -22.64 -8.68
C PHE A 294 6.60 -22.40 -9.00
N SER A 295 5.82 -21.85 -8.05
CA SER A 295 4.40 -21.59 -8.29
C SER A 295 3.90 -20.29 -7.67
N LEU A 296 2.87 -19.74 -8.31
CA LEU A 296 2.17 -18.52 -7.94
C LEU A 296 0.71 -18.84 -7.59
N THR A 297 0.38 -18.66 -6.31
CA THR A 297 -0.94 -18.95 -5.75
C THR A 297 -1.62 -17.66 -5.30
N PRO A 298 -2.77 -17.27 -5.89
CA PRO A 298 -3.51 -16.12 -5.41
C PRO A 298 -4.12 -16.39 -4.02
N GLY A 299 -4.11 -15.38 -3.15
CA GLY A 299 -4.70 -15.43 -1.81
C GLY A 299 -6.22 -15.65 -1.82
N GLN A 300 -6.88 -15.34 -2.94
CA GLN A 300 -8.26 -15.75 -3.24
C GLN A 300 -8.33 -16.33 -4.66
N PRO A 301 -8.92 -17.52 -4.86
CA PRO A 301 -9.04 -18.12 -6.19
C PRO A 301 -9.79 -17.19 -7.16
N ILE A 302 -9.27 -17.03 -8.37
CA ILE A 302 -9.93 -16.24 -9.42
C ILE A 302 -11.13 -17.03 -9.94
N LEU A 303 -12.32 -16.43 -9.94
CA LEU A 303 -13.56 -17.07 -10.37
C LEU A 303 -13.96 -16.57 -11.76
N GLN A 304 -14.02 -17.48 -12.73
CA GLN A 304 -14.57 -17.19 -14.06
C GLN A 304 -15.36 -18.40 -14.57
N ASN A 305 -16.55 -18.17 -15.12
CA ASN A 305 -17.38 -19.21 -15.75
C ASN A 305 -17.60 -20.47 -14.88
N ASN A 306 -17.78 -20.29 -13.57
CA ASN A 306 -17.95 -21.37 -12.58
C ASN A 306 -16.72 -22.30 -12.41
N ILE A 307 -15.54 -21.83 -12.84
CA ILE A 307 -14.23 -22.46 -12.62
C ILE A 307 -13.44 -21.56 -11.67
N ARG A 308 -12.78 -22.17 -10.68
CA ARG A 308 -11.85 -21.49 -9.79
C ARG A 308 -10.41 -21.78 -10.24
N PHE A 309 -9.66 -20.75 -10.56
CA PHE A 309 -8.23 -20.84 -10.85
C PHE A 309 -7.46 -20.66 -9.55
N ILE A 310 -6.63 -21.64 -9.21
CA ILE A 310 -6.06 -21.77 -7.86
C ILE A 310 -4.56 -21.53 -7.84
N GLN A 311 -3.83 -21.96 -8.86
CA GLN A 311 -2.37 -21.92 -8.85
C GLN A 311 -1.84 -22.01 -10.27
N LEU A 312 -0.82 -21.20 -10.56
CA LEU A 312 -0.01 -21.31 -11.77
C LEU A 312 1.38 -21.80 -11.38
N GLU A 313 1.78 -22.96 -11.87
CA GLU A 313 3.08 -23.57 -11.65
C GLU A 313 3.93 -23.42 -12.90
N CYS A 314 5.22 -23.12 -12.73
CA CYS A 314 6.18 -22.95 -13.80
C CYS A 314 7.36 -23.89 -13.55
N PHE A 315 7.57 -24.81 -14.48
CA PHE A 315 8.80 -25.60 -14.59
C PHE A 315 9.67 -24.93 -15.65
N ALA A 316 10.91 -24.60 -15.32
CA ALA A 316 11.87 -24.02 -16.26
C ALA A 316 13.12 -24.90 -16.29
N ALA A 317 13.61 -25.19 -17.49
CA ALA A 317 14.78 -26.02 -17.69
C ALA A 317 15.71 -25.46 -18.78
N PHE A 318 17.00 -25.68 -18.58
CA PHE A 318 18.08 -25.34 -19.49
C PHE A 318 19.05 -26.52 -19.57
N TYR A 319 19.07 -27.20 -20.71
CA TYR A 319 19.81 -28.45 -20.89
C TYR A 319 21.13 -28.30 -21.66
N GLU A 320 21.52 -27.07 -22.01
CA GLU A 320 22.76 -26.80 -22.75
C GLU A 320 23.98 -26.81 -21.81
N ASP A 321 25.04 -27.50 -22.22
CA ASP A 321 26.31 -27.59 -21.48
C ASP A 321 27.14 -26.30 -21.65
N THR A 322 26.67 -25.20 -21.06
CA THR A 322 27.33 -23.88 -21.11
C THR A 322 27.76 -23.44 -19.69
N GLU A 323 29.04 -23.10 -19.50
CA GLU A 323 29.53 -22.53 -18.24
C GLU A 323 29.04 -21.08 -18.09
N ASN A 324 28.21 -20.81 -17.08
CA ASN A 324 27.62 -19.50 -16.77
C ASN A 324 26.91 -18.84 -17.97
N PRO A 325 25.77 -19.39 -18.42
CA PRO A 325 25.01 -18.85 -19.54
C PRO A 325 24.54 -17.43 -19.22
N SER A 326 24.66 -16.54 -20.21
CA SER A 326 24.09 -15.21 -20.14
C SER A 326 22.56 -15.27 -20.16
N TRP A 327 21.90 -14.23 -19.65
CA TRP A 327 20.44 -14.12 -19.71
C TRP A 327 19.86 -14.26 -21.12
N GLN A 328 20.60 -13.83 -22.15
CA GLN A 328 20.17 -13.97 -23.55
C GLN A 328 20.16 -15.44 -23.98
N GLU A 329 21.23 -16.18 -23.66
CA GLU A 329 21.33 -17.62 -23.95
C GLU A 329 20.28 -18.43 -23.17
N LEU A 330 20.04 -18.07 -21.90
CA LEU A 330 18.98 -18.66 -21.08
C LEU A 330 17.59 -18.46 -21.69
N THR A 331 17.32 -17.29 -22.27
CA THR A 331 16.03 -17.03 -22.92
C THR A 331 15.89 -17.66 -24.30
N GLU A 332 17.00 -17.85 -25.01
CA GLU A 332 17.01 -18.38 -26.39
C GLU A 332 16.91 -19.91 -26.42
N PHE A 333 17.56 -20.59 -25.46
CA PHE A 333 17.61 -22.06 -25.41
C PHE A 333 16.88 -22.67 -24.20
N GLY A 334 16.37 -21.85 -23.28
CA GLY A 334 15.56 -22.33 -22.15
C GLY A 334 14.16 -22.74 -22.58
N GLU A 335 13.63 -23.77 -21.93
CA GLU A 335 12.27 -24.25 -22.12
C GLU A 335 11.48 -24.08 -20.83
N ALA A 336 10.21 -23.69 -20.94
CA ALA A 336 9.31 -23.59 -19.81
C ALA A 336 8.01 -24.35 -20.04
N GLU A 337 7.53 -25.01 -18.99
CA GLU A 337 6.22 -25.65 -18.93
C GLU A 337 5.38 -24.98 -17.84
N LEU A 338 4.26 -24.38 -18.24
CA LEU A 338 3.30 -23.74 -17.36
C LEU A 338 2.12 -24.66 -17.09
N THR A 339 1.80 -24.91 -15.82
CA THR A 339 0.68 -25.73 -15.38
C THR A 339 -0.32 -24.90 -14.57
N MET A 340 -1.53 -24.74 -15.10
CA MET A 340 -2.64 -24.04 -14.44
C MET A 340 -3.54 -25.04 -13.72
N LYS A 341 -3.59 -24.99 -12.39
CA LYS A 341 -4.47 -25.84 -11.56
C LYS A 341 -5.82 -25.16 -11.32
N MET A 342 -6.91 -25.85 -11.63
CA MET A 342 -8.29 -25.35 -11.57
C MET A 342 -9.22 -26.30 -10.81
N THR A 343 -10.33 -25.77 -10.28
CA THR A 343 -11.44 -26.57 -9.72
C THR A 343 -12.79 -26.16 -10.30
N SER A 344 -13.69 -27.12 -10.44
CA SER A 344 -15.10 -26.83 -10.74
C SER A 344 -15.83 -26.27 -9.50
N GLY A 345 -16.58 -25.19 -9.68
CA GLY A 345 -17.29 -24.46 -8.62
C GLY A 345 -18.70 -25.00 -8.26
N GLY A 346 -19.02 -26.26 -8.57
CA GLY A 346 -20.36 -26.84 -8.35
C GLY A 346 -20.58 -27.47 -6.97
N THR A 347 -21.84 -27.53 -6.51
CA THR A 347 -22.31 -28.17 -5.26
C THR A 347 -22.27 -29.71 -5.32
N GLY A 348 -21.10 -30.27 -5.58
CA GLY A 348 -20.82 -31.71 -5.60
C GLY A 348 -19.41 -31.96 -6.10
N LYS A 349 -18.65 -32.83 -5.39
CA LYS A 349 -17.23 -33.23 -5.62
C LYS A 349 -16.41 -32.23 -6.46
N THR A 350 -15.57 -31.43 -5.80
CA THR A 350 -14.59 -30.55 -6.45
C THR A 350 -13.68 -31.37 -7.36
N VAL A 351 -13.94 -31.36 -8.67
CA VAL A 351 -13.07 -31.98 -9.65
C VAL A 351 -11.96 -30.97 -9.90
N GLN A 352 -10.75 -31.32 -9.50
CA GLN A 352 -9.56 -30.60 -9.91
C GLN A 352 -9.20 -31.03 -11.34
N PHE A 353 -8.80 -30.07 -12.17
CA PHE A 353 -8.25 -30.34 -13.50
C PHE A 353 -7.14 -29.34 -13.79
N ALA A 354 -6.17 -29.73 -14.62
CA ALA A 354 -5.06 -28.88 -14.99
C ALA A 354 -5.03 -28.65 -16.51
N ARG A 355 -4.44 -27.53 -16.89
CA ARG A 355 -4.04 -27.25 -18.27
C ARG A 355 -2.55 -26.98 -18.29
N VAL A 356 -1.86 -27.48 -19.30
CA VAL A 356 -0.41 -27.35 -19.46
C VAL A 356 -0.09 -26.63 -20.77
N LEU A 357 0.91 -25.78 -20.75
CA LEU A 357 1.45 -25.09 -21.92
C LEU A 357 2.98 -25.22 -21.91
N GLN A 358 3.54 -25.80 -22.96
CA GLN A 358 4.98 -25.76 -23.22
C GLN A 358 5.30 -24.54 -24.08
N THR A 359 6.28 -23.74 -23.65
CA THR A 359 6.59 -22.46 -24.29
C THR A 359 8.04 -22.04 -24.02
N ASP A 360 8.48 -20.98 -24.71
CA ASP A 360 9.78 -20.36 -24.48
C ASP A 360 9.77 -19.50 -23.20
N ILE A 361 10.95 -19.16 -22.71
CA ILE A 361 11.11 -18.39 -21.46
C ILE A 361 10.47 -17.00 -21.52
N GLN A 362 10.52 -16.30 -22.66
CA GLN A 362 9.99 -14.93 -22.75
C GLN A 362 8.46 -14.95 -22.66
N THR A 363 7.84 -15.88 -23.38
CA THR A 363 6.39 -16.09 -23.33
C THR A 363 5.94 -16.57 -21.95
N ALA A 364 6.70 -17.45 -21.30
CA ALA A 364 6.43 -17.88 -19.92
C ALA A 364 6.48 -16.72 -18.93
N GLU A 365 7.50 -15.87 -19.01
CA GLU A 365 7.64 -14.68 -18.17
C GLU A 365 6.43 -13.74 -18.35
N GLN A 366 6.01 -13.51 -19.59
CA GLN A 366 4.85 -12.66 -19.89
C GLN A 366 3.56 -13.22 -19.28
N ILE A 367 3.31 -14.54 -19.39
CA ILE A 367 2.14 -15.19 -18.81
C ILE A 367 2.16 -15.15 -17.27
N LEU A 368 3.34 -15.31 -16.66
CA LEU A 368 3.49 -15.18 -15.21
C LEU A 368 3.21 -13.75 -14.74
N TYR A 369 3.60 -12.74 -15.51
CA TYR A 369 3.25 -11.34 -15.21
C TYR A 369 1.76 -11.05 -15.35
N THR A 370 1.11 -11.55 -16.40
CA THR A 370 -0.34 -11.34 -16.56
C THR A 370 -1.12 -12.05 -15.45
N TRP A 371 -0.68 -13.24 -15.03
CA TRP A 371 -1.23 -13.95 -13.87
C TRP A 371 -1.01 -13.19 -12.56
N PHE A 372 0.18 -12.63 -12.36
CA PHE A 372 0.48 -11.76 -11.21
C PHE A 372 -0.45 -10.53 -11.17
N GLN A 373 -0.78 -9.95 -12.32
CA GLN A 373 -1.75 -8.85 -12.45
C GLN A 373 -3.22 -9.29 -12.30
N GLY A 374 -3.49 -10.57 -12.01
CA GLY A 374 -4.84 -11.11 -11.83
C GLY A 374 -5.62 -11.29 -13.13
N THR A 375 -4.94 -11.22 -14.29
CA THR A 375 -5.55 -11.48 -15.59
C THR A 375 -5.32 -12.93 -16.00
N LEU A 376 -6.37 -13.56 -16.56
CA LEU A 376 -6.28 -14.94 -17.01
C LEU A 376 -5.59 -15.01 -18.38
N PRO A 377 -4.64 -15.94 -18.58
CA PRO A 377 -4.01 -16.13 -19.87
C PRO A 377 -4.99 -16.70 -20.91
N ASP A 378 -4.67 -16.53 -22.19
CA ASP A 378 -5.39 -17.22 -23.25
C ASP A 378 -5.10 -18.72 -23.17
N PHE A 379 -6.16 -19.52 -23.06
CA PHE A 379 -6.07 -20.97 -22.90
C PHE A 379 -6.23 -21.74 -24.22
N THR A 380 -6.18 -21.08 -25.38
CA THR A 380 -6.39 -21.69 -26.70
C THR A 380 -5.34 -22.76 -27.03
N ASP A 381 -4.08 -22.51 -26.71
CA ASP A 381 -2.94 -23.41 -27.00
C ASP A 381 -2.61 -24.36 -25.82
N TRP A 382 -3.43 -24.37 -24.77
CA TRP A 382 -3.16 -25.17 -23.58
C TRP A 382 -3.77 -26.55 -23.68
N GLU A 383 -2.96 -27.57 -23.45
CA GLU A 383 -3.41 -28.96 -23.46
C GLU A 383 -4.05 -29.35 -22.13
N ALA A 384 -5.08 -30.20 -22.20
CA ALA A 384 -5.69 -30.76 -21.00
C ALA A 384 -4.75 -31.81 -20.42
N ALA A 385 -4.14 -31.49 -19.28
CA ALA A 385 -3.35 -32.47 -18.55
C ALA A 385 -4.26 -33.18 -17.52
N PRO A 386 -4.23 -34.53 -17.45
CA PRO A 386 -4.68 -35.16 -16.23
C PRO A 386 -3.82 -34.58 -15.11
N LEU A 387 -4.43 -34.09 -14.03
CA LEU A 387 -3.70 -33.94 -12.78
C LEU A 387 -3.22 -35.35 -12.44
N SER A 388 -1.99 -35.67 -12.83
CA SER A 388 -1.20 -36.53 -11.97
C SER A 388 -1.32 -35.85 -10.62
N MET A 389 -1.99 -36.52 -9.68
CA MET A 389 -1.82 -36.19 -8.28
C MET A 389 -0.32 -35.90 -8.14
N GLU A 390 0.04 -34.75 -7.58
CA GLU A 390 1.30 -34.66 -6.85
C GLU A 390 1.47 -36.03 -6.18
N PRO A 391 2.60 -36.74 -6.37
CA PRO A 391 2.85 -37.91 -5.56
C PRO A 391 2.57 -37.43 -4.14
N GLU A 392 1.54 -37.99 -3.50
CA GLU A 392 1.04 -37.51 -2.21
C GLU A 392 2.24 -37.11 -1.35
N PRO A 393 2.23 -35.98 -0.62
CA PRO A 393 3.31 -35.67 0.32
C PRO A 393 3.60 -36.96 1.09
N PRO A 394 4.78 -37.59 0.92
CA PRO A 394 4.93 -39.05 0.85
C PRO A 394 4.01 -39.76 1.81
N ALA A 395 2.82 -40.11 1.30
CA ALA A 395 1.60 -40.50 2.00
C ALA A 395 1.81 -40.90 3.46
N GLU A 396 2.08 -39.95 4.37
CA GLU A 396 2.68 -40.18 5.71
C GLU A 396 3.15 -41.63 5.88
N ARG A 397 4.17 -42.06 5.08
CA ARG A 397 4.34 -43.46 4.62
C ARG A 397 3.67 -44.40 5.59
N ALA A 398 2.46 -44.88 5.26
CA ALA A 398 1.70 -45.76 6.13
C ALA A 398 2.68 -46.77 6.71
N VAL A 399 3.02 -46.62 8.00
CA VAL A 399 4.16 -47.30 8.60
C VAL A 399 3.91 -48.77 8.36
N LEU A 400 4.63 -49.37 7.41
CA LEU A 400 4.39 -50.76 7.07
C LEU A 400 4.55 -51.52 8.38
N PRO A 401 3.54 -52.29 8.80
CA PRO A 401 3.60 -52.96 10.08
C PRO A 401 4.84 -53.84 10.09
N PRO A 402 5.54 -53.94 11.23
CA PRO A 402 6.67 -54.84 11.34
C PRO A 402 6.21 -56.24 10.94
N HIS A 403 6.98 -56.89 10.08
CA HIS A 403 6.60 -58.16 9.48
C HIS A 403 7.75 -59.15 9.55
N LEU A 404 7.47 -60.36 10.04
CA LEU A 404 8.36 -61.51 9.99
C LEU A 404 7.72 -62.60 9.13
N GLY A 405 8.25 -62.82 7.94
CA GLY A 405 7.86 -63.86 7.01
C GLY A 405 8.84 -65.03 7.06
N LEU A 406 8.35 -66.25 7.22
CA LEU A 406 9.15 -67.47 7.29
C LEU A 406 8.67 -68.46 6.23
N LEU A 407 9.57 -68.93 5.36
CA LEU A 407 9.30 -70.03 4.43
C LEU A 407 10.07 -71.25 4.89
N SER A 408 9.36 -72.28 5.32
CA SER A 408 9.95 -73.57 5.67
C SER A 408 10.46 -74.33 4.45
N SER A 409 11.36 -75.29 4.66
CA SER A 409 11.86 -76.17 3.59
C SER A 409 10.80 -77.06 2.95
N SER A 410 9.63 -77.21 3.58
CA SER A 410 8.46 -77.92 3.03
C SER A 410 7.55 -77.02 2.18
N GLY A 411 7.93 -75.73 2.00
CA GLY A 411 7.17 -74.77 1.19
C GLY A 411 6.03 -74.08 1.93
N VAL A 412 5.89 -74.29 3.26
CA VAL A 412 4.88 -73.58 4.07
C VAL A 412 5.39 -72.18 4.40
N PHE A 413 4.60 -71.16 4.06
CA PHE A 413 4.85 -69.76 4.38
C PHE A 413 4.06 -69.33 5.62
N GLN A 414 4.73 -68.69 6.57
CA GLN A 414 4.16 -68.13 7.79
C GLN A 414 4.43 -66.63 7.82
N SER A 415 3.45 -65.86 8.25
CA SER A 415 3.46 -64.39 8.24
C SER A 415 3.08 -63.90 9.64
N HIS A 416 3.97 -63.14 10.26
CA HIS A 416 3.76 -62.60 11.61
C HIS A 416 3.87 -61.07 11.59
N ASP A 417 2.75 -60.41 11.89
CA ASP A 417 2.69 -58.94 11.96
C ASP A 417 2.96 -58.42 13.39
N ARG A 418 3.15 -59.34 14.34
CA ARG A 418 3.60 -59.09 15.71
C ARG A 418 4.59 -60.18 16.09
N PHE A 419 5.82 -59.81 16.37
CA PHE A 419 6.90 -60.71 16.76
C PHE A 419 7.82 -60.02 17.77
N THR A 420 8.59 -60.81 18.50
CA THR A 420 9.57 -60.39 19.49
C THR A 420 10.99 -60.70 19.00
N LEU A 421 12.02 -60.21 19.70
CA LEU A 421 13.41 -60.57 19.39
C LEU A 421 13.64 -62.09 19.53
N GLU A 422 12.94 -62.75 20.45
CA GLU A 422 13.01 -64.21 20.63
C GLU A 422 12.51 -64.94 19.38
N ASP A 423 11.45 -64.44 18.74
CA ASP A 423 10.92 -65.02 17.49
C ASP A 423 11.93 -64.88 16.33
N VAL A 424 12.68 -63.77 16.29
CA VAL A 424 13.76 -63.58 15.30
C VAL A 424 14.94 -64.50 15.60
N ASP A 425 15.26 -64.76 16.87
CA ASP A 425 16.30 -65.72 17.24
C ASP A 425 15.93 -67.15 16.82
N VAL A 426 14.66 -67.54 16.95
CA VAL A 426 14.13 -68.81 16.43
C VAL A 426 14.23 -68.87 14.90
N ALA A 427 13.89 -67.77 14.21
CA ALA A 427 14.05 -67.69 12.75
C ALA A 427 15.54 -67.81 12.32
N ALA A 428 16.45 -67.18 13.06
CA ALA A 428 17.88 -67.27 12.84
C ALA A 428 18.42 -68.69 13.08
N GLN A 429 17.97 -69.37 14.13
CA GLN A 429 18.28 -70.78 14.38
C GLN A 429 17.76 -71.66 13.24
N GLY A 430 16.54 -71.41 12.75
CA GLY A 430 16.00 -72.18 11.63
C GLY A 430 16.70 -71.95 10.29
N LEU A 431 17.40 -70.82 10.10
CA LEU A 431 18.34 -70.63 8.99
C LEU A 431 19.61 -71.47 9.18
N GLU A 432 20.16 -71.54 10.40
CA GLU A 432 21.33 -72.37 10.73
C GLU A 432 21.03 -73.87 10.53
N ASP A 433 19.87 -74.32 11.00
CA ASP A 433 19.41 -75.71 10.93
C ASP A 433 18.75 -76.06 9.57
N LYS A 434 18.65 -75.09 8.66
CA LYS A 434 18.04 -75.20 7.32
C LYS A 434 16.56 -75.63 7.33
N SER A 435 15.86 -75.42 8.45
CA SER A 435 14.41 -75.60 8.53
C SER A 435 13.66 -74.49 7.79
N TYR A 436 14.25 -73.29 7.69
CA TYR A 436 13.76 -72.17 6.88
C TYR A 436 14.62 -71.95 5.64
N GLN A 437 13.97 -71.92 4.47
CA GLN A 437 14.58 -71.55 3.18
C GLN A 437 14.54 -70.04 2.94
N MET A 438 13.61 -69.33 3.55
CA MET A 438 13.54 -67.87 3.44
C MET A 438 13.07 -67.26 4.74
N VAL A 439 13.76 -66.19 5.14
CA VAL A 439 13.34 -65.31 6.23
C VAL A 439 13.27 -63.89 5.69
N ASP A 440 12.15 -63.24 5.92
CA ASP A 440 11.87 -61.87 5.55
C ASP A 440 11.57 -61.08 6.83
N LEU A 441 12.41 -60.11 7.16
CA LEU A 441 12.28 -59.29 8.36
C LEU A 441 12.15 -57.82 7.98
N THR A 442 11.03 -57.23 8.37
CA THR A 442 10.76 -55.79 8.28
C THR A 442 10.65 -55.21 9.68
N LEU A 443 11.50 -54.26 10.03
CA LEU A 443 11.55 -53.64 11.36
C LEU A 443 10.43 -52.60 11.55
N PRO A 444 10.09 -52.23 12.80
CA PRO A 444 9.14 -51.16 13.09
C PRO A 444 9.56 -49.85 12.41
N GLY A 445 8.64 -49.23 11.67
CA GLY A 445 8.95 -48.11 10.77
C GLY A 445 8.76 -48.48 9.29
N GLY A 446 8.88 -49.76 8.94
CA GLY A 446 8.44 -50.28 7.63
C GLY A 446 9.42 -50.06 6.46
N TYR A 447 10.52 -49.34 6.67
CA TYR A 447 11.51 -49.04 5.63
C TYR A 447 12.82 -49.83 5.77
N LEU A 448 13.11 -50.39 6.94
CA LEU A 448 14.26 -51.28 7.15
C LEU A 448 13.81 -52.74 7.00
N TRP A 449 14.30 -53.34 5.93
CA TRP A 449 14.00 -54.68 5.47
C TRP A 449 15.29 -55.48 5.22
N MET A 450 15.28 -56.73 5.68
CA MET A 450 16.28 -57.75 5.37
C MET A 450 15.57 -59.03 4.94
N ARG A 451 15.91 -59.53 3.74
CA ARG A 451 15.49 -60.85 3.25
C ARG A 451 16.69 -61.75 3.04
N ILE A 452 16.61 -62.93 3.64
CA ILE A 452 17.59 -64.00 3.51
C ILE A 452 16.92 -65.14 2.76
N GLN A 453 17.48 -65.52 1.62
CA GLN A 453 17.10 -66.71 0.88
C GLN A 453 18.22 -67.74 0.98
N GLY A 454 17.98 -68.82 1.73
CA GLY A 454 18.84 -69.99 1.74
C GLY A 454 18.82 -70.69 0.38
N GLY A 455 19.98 -71.21 -0.01
CA GLY A 455 20.06 -72.10 -1.17
C GLY A 455 19.36 -73.43 -0.92
N ASP A 456 19.03 -74.15 -1.98
CA ASP A 456 18.50 -75.52 -1.89
C ASP A 456 19.58 -76.48 -1.30
N LYS A 457 19.25 -77.74 -1.03
CA LYS A 457 20.14 -78.75 -0.43
C LYS A 457 21.51 -78.90 -1.14
N THR A 458 21.66 -78.38 -2.36
CA THR A 458 22.87 -78.39 -3.20
C THR A 458 23.66 -77.07 -3.20
N ASP A 459 23.15 -75.96 -2.64
CA ASP A 459 23.85 -74.67 -2.56
C ASP A 459 23.94 -74.18 -1.10
N GLY A 460 25.14 -74.25 -0.52
CA GLY A 460 25.39 -73.86 0.88
C GLY A 460 25.37 -72.35 1.13
N ARG A 461 25.08 -71.55 0.11
CA ARG A 461 25.14 -70.09 0.12
C ARG A 461 23.75 -69.47 0.26
N CYS A 462 23.64 -68.45 1.09
CA CYS A 462 22.44 -67.63 1.27
C CYS A 462 22.58 -66.34 0.46
N LYS A 463 21.54 -65.96 -0.27
CA LYS A 463 21.43 -64.63 -0.87
C LYS A 463 20.74 -63.71 0.12
N ILE A 464 21.39 -62.61 0.44
CA ILE A 464 20.91 -61.64 1.43
C ILE A 464 20.67 -60.33 0.72
N SER A 465 19.48 -59.78 0.89
CA SER A 465 19.10 -58.46 0.42
C SER A 465 18.73 -57.62 1.64
N VAL A 466 19.37 -56.48 1.83
CA VAL A 466 19.17 -55.60 2.98
C VAL A 466 19.04 -54.16 2.52
N THR A 467 18.28 -53.38 3.29
CA THR A 467 18.14 -51.94 3.09
C THR A 467 18.89 -51.15 4.15
N ARG A 468 19.44 -50.00 3.75
CA ARG A 468 20.08 -49.04 4.64
C ARG A 468 19.50 -47.66 4.42
N ALA A 469 19.12 -47.00 5.51
CA ALA A 469 18.71 -45.59 5.45
C ALA A 469 19.96 -44.70 5.44
N ASP A 470 20.22 -44.03 4.31
CA ASP A 470 21.20 -42.94 4.21
C ASP A 470 20.46 -41.59 4.28
N SER A 471 21.19 -40.49 4.49
CA SER A 471 20.62 -39.14 4.68
C SER A 471 19.75 -38.64 3.52
N ASP A 472 19.98 -39.14 2.31
CA ASP A 472 19.30 -38.70 1.08
C ASP A 472 18.33 -39.75 0.50
N LYS A 473 18.56 -41.06 0.74
CA LYS A 473 17.75 -42.14 0.16
C LYS A 473 17.93 -43.48 0.88
N LEU A 474 16.93 -44.35 0.73
CA LEU A 474 17.03 -45.76 1.11
C LEU A 474 17.86 -46.51 0.05
N ARG A 475 18.98 -47.12 0.46
CA ARG A 475 19.84 -47.91 -0.43
C ARG A 475 19.62 -49.41 -0.25
N TYR A 476 19.76 -50.15 -1.35
CA TYR A 476 19.56 -51.60 -1.40
C TYR A 476 20.86 -52.32 -1.69
N PHE A 477 21.23 -53.23 -0.80
CA PHE A 477 22.48 -53.98 -0.86
C PHE A 477 22.21 -55.47 -0.94
N ARG A 478 23.01 -56.18 -1.74
CA ARG A 478 22.96 -57.64 -1.84
C ARG A 478 24.33 -58.25 -1.55
N ASN A 479 24.34 -59.33 -0.79
CA ASN A 479 25.54 -60.13 -0.57
C ASN A 479 25.18 -61.63 -0.57
N ILE A 480 26.21 -62.46 -0.67
CA ILE A 480 26.13 -63.91 -0.61
C ILE A 480 26.99 -64.37 0.55
N SER A 481 26.40 -65.05 1.53
CA SER A 481 27.13 -65.53 2.71
C SER A 481 26.76 -66.96 3.07
N THR A 482 27.37 -67.49 4.13
CA THR A 482 26.95 -68.77 4.72
C THR A 482 25.70 -68.60 5.58
N HIS A 483 24.97 -69.70 5.82
CA HIS A 483 23.77 -69.73 6.68
C HIS A 483 24.06 -69.21 8.09
N ARG A 484 25.22 -69.57 8.67
CA ARG A 484 25.64 -69.11 10.00
C ARG A 484 25.89 -67.60 10.07
N GLN A 485 26.54 -67.06 9.04
CA GLN A 485 26.78 -65.62 8.95
C GLN A 485 25.47 -64.85 8.67
N ALA A 486 24.59 -65.41 7.84
CA ALA A 486 23.27 -64.86 7.58
C ALA A 486 22.41 -64.77 8.85
N ALA A 487 22.44 -65.82 9.69
CA ALA A 487 21.75 -65.84 10.97
C ALA A 487 22.32 -64.80 11.96
N SER A 488 23.64 -64.63 12.03
CA SER A 488 24.27 -63.55 12.83
C SER A 488 23.79 -62.17 12.39
N TRP A 489 23.83 -61.92 11.08
CA TRP A 489 23.39 -60.65 10.50
C TRP A 489 21.91 -60.38 10.71
N LEU A 490 21.05 -61.41 10.68
CA LEU A 490 19.63 -61.27 11.00
C LEU A 490 19.40 -60.79 12.45
N ARG A 491 20.13 -61.38 13.40
CA ARG A 491 20.07 -60.99 14.83
C ARG A 491 20.57 -59.56 15.04
N GLU A 492 21.73 -59.23 14.47
CA GLU A 492 22.30 -57.88 14.52
C GLU A 492 21.36 -56.85 13.88
N PHE A 493 20.67 -57.21 12.80
CA PHE A 493 19.73 -56.33 12.12
C PHE A 493 18.49 -56.08 12.98
N ALA A 494 17.94 -57.12 13.61
CA ALA A 494 16.82 -56.99 14.54
C ALA A 494 17.15 -56.14 15.77
N GLN A 495 18.39 -56.17 16.23
CA GLN A 495 18.87 -55.38 17.38
C GLN A 495 19.34 -53.96 17.00
N GLY A 496 19.38 -53.62 15.70
CA GLY A 496 19.87 -52.33 15.22
C GLY A 496 21.39 -52.14 15.29
N THR A 497 22.15 -53.20 15.54
CA THR A 497 23.63 -53.18 15.64
C THR A 497 24.33 -53.58 14.34
N PHE A 498 23.58 -53.92 13.30
CA PHE A 498 24.10 -54.37 12.02
C PHE A 498 24.91 -53.30 11.27
N HIS A 499 26.24 -53.47 11.26
CA HIS A 499 27.20 -52.62 10.55
C HIS A 499 28.24 -53.46 9.81
N PRO A 500 27.89 -54.10 8.68
CA PRO A 500 28.83 -54.88 7.90
C PRO A 500 29.84 -53.98 7.17
N ASP A 501 30.94 -54.57 6.67
CA ASP A 501 31.81 -53.87 5.71
C ASP A 501 31.08 -53.73 4.37
N TRP A 502 30.50 -52.56 4.14
CA TRP A 502 29.72 -52.25 2.95
C TRP A 502 30.51 -52.34 1.64
N LYS A 503 31.86 -52.42 1.67
CA LYS A 503 32.69 -52.66 0.48
C LYS A 503 32.48 -54.04 -0.12
N GLU A 504 32.09 -55.02 0.70
CA GLU A 504 31.83 -56.40 0.27
C GLU A 504 30.40 -56.60 -0.25
N TRP A 505 29.56 -55.56 -0.18
CA TRP A 505 28.15 -55.62 -0.56
C TRP A 505 27.92 -54.96 -1.92
N LYS A 506 27.15 -55.62 -2.77
CA LYS A 506 26.79 -55.08 -4.08
C LYS A 506 25.60 -54.14 -3.94
N ASP A 507 25.81 -52.85 -4.19
CA ASP A 507 24.73 -51.85 -4.30
C ASP A 507 23.92 -52.11 -5.58
N TYR A 508 22.61 -52.33 -5.43
CA TYR A 508 21.68 -52.49 -6.55
C TYR A 508 20.53 -51.47 -6.49
N THR A 509 20.70 -50.37 -5.76
CA THR A 509 19.70 -49.32 -5.55
C THR A 509 19.08 -48.81 -6.85
N ARG A 510 19.89 -48.59 -7.91
CA ARG A 510 19.40 -48.16 -9.24
C ARG A 510 18.52 -49.21 -9.92
N GLN A 511 18.78 -50.49 -9.71
CA GLN A 511 18.00 -51.58 -10.29
C GLN A 511 16.70 -51.79 -9.51
N ALA A 512 16.76 -51.72 -8.17
CA ALA A 512 15.58 -51.75 -7.31
C ALA A 512 14.60 -50.60 -7.63
N ALA A 513 15.11 -49.38 -7.83
CA ALA A 513 14.31 -48.23 -8.21
C ALA A 513 13.64 -48.37 -9.60
N LYS A 514 14.26 -49.11 -10.53
CA LYS A 514 13.66 -49.43 -11.84
C LYS A 514 12.56 -50.49 -11.73
N GLU A 515 12.72 -51.46 -10.84
CA GLU A 515 11.73 -52.52 -10.60
C GLU A 515 10.52 -52.02 -9.80
N SER A 516 10.71 -51.09 -8.86
CA SER A 516 9.62 -50.46 -8.12
C SER A 516 8.76 -49.52 -8.99
N LYS A 517 9.31 -48.95 -10.06
CA LYS A 517 8.54 -48.13 -11.04
C LYS A 517 7.69 -48.96 -12.01
N LYS A 518 7.90 -50.29 -12.07
CA LYS A 518 7.16 -51.21 -12.95
C LYS A 518 5.99 -51.92 -12.25
N LYS A 519 5.88 -51.78 -10.93
CA LYS A 519 4.76 -52.24 -10.11
C LYS A 519 3.97 -51.03 -9.67
#